data_AF-A0A4Q4L5N2-F1
#
_entry.id   AF-A0A4Q4L5N2-F1
#
_cell.length_a   1.000
_cell.length_b   1.000
_cell.length_c   1.000
_cell.angle_alpha   90.00
_cell.angle_beta   90.00
_cell.angle_gamma   90.00
#
_symmetry.space_group_name_H-M   'P 1'
#
loop_
_entity.id
_entity.type
_entity.pdbx_description
1 polymer ?
#
loop_
_entity_poly.entity_id
_entity_poly.type
_entity_poly.pdbx_seq_one_letter_code
_entity_poly.pdbx_strand_id
1 'polypeptide(L)'
;MRKALFIGINDYAHISGLSGCCNDAMAMASVLKTNANGDPNFKNVLLTSAEDYLSRQKLEDQIRELFSGDCNVALLYFAGHGSFDADTDEGMLIAQDYRNAKDGIRITDILNWADKATRIKNKVIILDCCESGSAGEVRALRSESSMVGEGMTILTACKKAEPALEGAQHGVFTGLLLQALHGGAANILGKITPGSLYSFVDNALGPWEQRPVFKTNVSQFISLREVSPLIPKDILRKLPDWFVEAESVFPLDPSYEPTEKAFAPKHGEIFAQLQKCNRHSLIEPVDAEHMYYAALNSTGCRLTALGAYYRELALKGHF
;
A
#
# COMPACT_ATOMS: atom_id res chain seq x y z
N MET A 1 12.64 -11.09 8.76
CA MET A 1 13.42 -9.93 8.28
C MET A 1 12.77 -9.34 7.03
N ARG A 2 12.81 -8.01 6.83
CA ARG A 2 12.30 -7.33 5.61
C ARG A 2 13.41 -6.47 5.01
N LYS A 3 13.70 -6.63 3.72
CA LYS A 3 14.70 -5.84 2.99
C LYS A 3 14.01 -5.01 1.90
N ALA A 4 14.54 -3.84 1.62
CA ALA A 4 14.06 -3.02 0.52
C ALA A 4 15.22 -2.31 -0.19
N LEU A 5 15.13 -2.22 -1.51
CA LEU A 5 16.03 -1.47 -2.38
C LEU A 5 15.22 -0.37 -3.05
N PHE A 6 15.63 0.88 -2.84
CA PHE A 6 15.01 2.05 -3.45
C PHE A 6 16.01 2.68 -4.41
N ILE A 7 15.65 2.75 -5.69
CA ILE A 7 16.47 3.31 -6.75
C ILE A 7 15.75 4.52 -7.34
N GLY A 8 16.44 5.66 -7.41
CA GLY A 8 15.95 6.89 -8.05
C GLY A 8 17.00 7.47 -8.99
N ILE A 9 16.67 7.65 -10.26
CA ILE A 9 17.63 8.15 -11.25
C ILE A 9 17.07 9.41 -11.93
N ASN A 10 17.73 10.54 -11.69
CA ASN A 10 17.46 11.80 -12.38
C ASN A 10 18.45 12.05 -13.52
N ASP A 11 19.73 11.75 -13.29
CA ASP A 11 20.82 12.16 -14.18
C ASP A 11 21.21 11.03 -15.13
N TYR A 12 21.23 11.31 -16.44
CA TYR A 12 21.56 10.33 -17.47
C TYR A 12 22.66 10.87 -18.39
N ALA A 13 23.60 10.02 -18.78
CA ALA A 13 24.79 10.44 -19.53
C ALA A 13 24.50 10.80 -21.00
N HIS A 14 23.49 10.17 -21.61
CA HIS A 14 23.26 10.24 -23.06
C HIS A 14 21.81 10.57 -23.47
N ILE A 15 20.90 10.67 -22.50
CA ILE A 15 19.48 11.02 -22.72
C ILE A 15 19.08 12.15 -21.78
N SER A 16 17.90 12.72 -21.98
CA SER A 16 17.40 13.81 -21.13
C SER A 16 17.24 13.36 -19.67
N GLY A 17 17.68 14.20 -18.74
CA GLY A 17 17.47 14.00 -17.32
C GLY A 17 15.99 14.06 -16.91
N LEU A 18 15.71 13.56 -15.71
CA LEU A 18 14.43 13.66 -15.02
C LEU A 18 14.60 14.53 -13.77
N SER A 19 13.47 14.99 -13.24
CA SER A 19 13.42 15.73 -11.98
C SER A 19 12.32 15.14 -11.10
N GLY A 20 12.71 14.38 -10.08
CA GLY A 20 11.77 13.87 -9.07
C GLY A 20 12.08 12.46 -8.59
N CYS A 21 12.68 11.62 -9.44
CA CYS A 21 12.92 10.20 -9.16
C CYS A 21 13.81 9.98 -7.93
N CYS A 22 14.85 10.79 -7.74
CA CYS A 22 15.67 10.74 -6.51
C CYS A 22 14.85 11.08 -5.25
N ASN A 23 14.01 12.13 -5.30
CA ASN A 23 13.13 12.51 -4.20
C ASN A 23 12.10 11.42 -3.88
N ASP A 24 11.54 10.81 -4.92
CA ASP A 24 10.58 9.73 -4.83
C ASP A 24 11.18 8.50 -4.12
N ALA A 25 12.37 8.07 -4.54
CA ALA A 25 13.10 6.98 -3.89
C ALA A 25 13.44 7.30 -2.43
N MET A 26 13.88 8.53 -2.13
CA MET A 26 14.17 8.98 -0.76
C MET A 26 12.92 8.97 0.13
N ALA A 27 11.79 9.48 -0.36
CA ALA A 27 10.54 9.53 0.39
C ALA A 27 9.98 8.13 0.64
N MET A 28 9.98 7.27 -0.37
CA MET A 28 9.56 5.87 -0.25
C MET A 28 10.44 5.09 0.73
N ALA A 29 11.77 5.29 0.68
CA ALA A 29 12.69 4.72 1.65
C ALA A 29 12.38 5.23 3.08
N SER A 30 12.21 6.54 3.24
CA SER A 30 11.92 7.15 4.54
C SER A 30 10.65 6.59 5.17
N VAL A 31 9.54 6.57 4.42
CA VAL A 31 8.23 6.16 4.94
C VAL A 31 8.17 4.65 5.26
N LEU A 32 8.87 3.80 4.51
CA LEU A 32 8.88 2.36 4.71
C LEU A 32 9.95 1.88 5.69
N LYS A 33 10.88 2.74 6.11
CA LYS A 33 11.89 2.41 7.14
C LYS A 33 11.24 2.07 8.48
N THR A 34 10.11 2.69 8.82
CA THR A 34 9.38 2.48 10.08
C THR A 34 7.86 2.38 9.88
N ASN A 35 7.21 1.70 10.82
CA ASN A 35 5.76 1.82 11.01
C ASN A 35 5.42 3.20 11.62
N ALA A 36 4.15 3.60 11.59
CA ALA A 36 3.76 4.92 12.10
C ALA A 36 4.00 5.09 13.61
N ASN A 37 4.05 4.00 14.37
CA ASN A 37 4.40 3.99 15.79
C ASN A 37 5.91 4.15 16.06
N GLY A 38 6.75 4.22 15.03
CA GLY A 38 8.20 4.34 15.13
C GLY A 38 8.96 3.00 15.10
N ASP A 39 8.26 1.87 15.14
CA ASP A 39 8.92 0.56 15.11
C ASP A 39 9.68 0.35 13.78
N PRO A 40 10.88 -0.25 13.81
CA PRO A 40 11.60 -0.61 12.59
C PRO A 40 10.77 -1.51 11.67
N ASN A 41 10.78 -1.21 10.38
CA ASN A 41 9.98 -1.93 9.39
C ASN A 41 10.87 -2.61 8.32
N PHE A 42 11.36 -1.86 7.33
CA PHE A 42 12.32 -2.35 6.34
C PHE A 42 13.76 -1.95 6.67
N LYS A 43 14.70 -2.85 6.37
CA LYS A 43 16.12 -2.50 6.23
C LYS A 43 16.35 -2.07 4.79
N ASN A 44 16.65 -0.77 4.62
CA ASN A 44 16.68 -0.13 3.31
C ASN A 44 18.10 -0.01 2.78
N VAL A 45 18.25 -0.24 1.49
CA VAL A 45 19.34 0.28 0.66
C VAL A 45 18.73 1.34 -0.25
N LEU A 46 19.32 2.53 -0.27
CA LEU A 46 18.89 3.66 -1.09
C LEU A 46 20.03 3.98 -2.06
N LEU A 47 19.70 4.02 -3.35
CA LEU A 47 20.62 4.36 -4.43
C LEU A 47 20.01 5.50 -5.24
N THR A 48 20.69 6.65 -5.29
CA THR A 48 20.21 7.81 -6.06
C THR A 48 21.28 8.35 -6.99
N SER A 49 20.89 8.92 -8.14
CA SER A 49 21.87 9.56 -9.03
C SER A 49 22.53 10.81 -8.45
N ALA A 50 21.95 11.38 -7.39
CA ALA A 50 22.49 12.53 -6.70
C ALA A 50 23.74 12.20 -5.86
N GLU A 51 23.85 10.96 -5.37
CA GLU A 51 24.95 10.53 -4.49
C GLU A 51 25.87 9.49 -5.14
N ASP A 52 25.41 8.84 -6.21
CA ASP A 52 26.08 7.68 -6.81
C ASP A 52 25.99 7.69 -8.34
N TYR A 53 27.02 7.12 -8.98
CA TYR A 53 26.93 6.72 -10.38
C TYR A 53 26.26 5.36 -10.50
N LEU A 54 25.03 5.34 -11.02
CA LEU A 54 24.19 4.14 -11.12
C LEU A 54 24.28 3.54 -12.53
N SER A 55 25.41 2.86 -12.79
CA SER A 55 25.59 2.07 -14.00
C SER A 55 24.67 0.86 -14.03
N ARG A 56 24.42 0.34 -15.23
CA ARG A 56 23.67 -0.90 -15.45
C ARG A 56 24.17 -2.03 -14.56
N GLN A 57 25.48 -2.27 -14.55
CA GLN A 57 26.10 -3.34 -13.75
C GLN A 57 25.81 -3.17 -12.25
N LYS A 58 25.95 -1.95 -11.71
CA LYS A 58 25.70 -1.67 -10.30
C LYS A 58 24.23 -1.93 -9.93
N LEU A 59 23.30 -1.55 -10.79
CA LEU A 59 21.88 -1.80 -10.57
C LEU A 59 21.55 -3.30 -10.62
N GLU A 60 22.06 -4.03 -11.62
CA GLU A 60 21.87 -5.48 -11.69
C GLU A 60 22.42 -6.20 -10.45
N ASP A 61 23.63 -5.84 -9.99
CA ASP A 61 24.24 -6.44 -8.80
C ASP A 61 23.39 -6.20 -7.54
N GLN A 62 22.88 -4.97 -7.38
CA GLN A 62 22.06 -4.60 -6.21
C GLN A 62 20.68 -5.25 -6.25
N ILE A 63 20.06 -5.38 -7.42
CA ILE A 63 18.76 -6.08 -7.57
C ILE A 63 18.94 -7.58 -7.32
N ARG A 64 20.01 -8.19 -7.82
CA ARG A 64 20.34 -9.60 -7.53
C ARG A 64 20.57 -9.82 -6.04
N GLU A 65 21.27 -8.90 -5.38
CA GLU A 65 21.50 -8.96 -3.92
C GLU A 65 20.22 -8.75 -3.11
N LEU A 66 19.30 -7.89 -3.55
CA LEU A 66 17.98 -7.77 -2.94
C LEU A 66 17.23 -9.12 -2.94
N PHE A 67 17.25 -9.81 -4.07
CA PHE A 67 16.62 -11.12 -4.25
C PHE A 67 17.52 -12.30 -3.83
N SER A 68 18.56 -12.04 -3.04
CA SER A 68 19.43 -13.07 -2.46
C SER A 68 19.08 -13.37 -0.99
N GLY A 69 19.48 -14.55 -0.52
CA GLY A 69 19.39 -14.95 0.88
C GLY A 69 18.01 -15.44 1.31
N ASP A 70 17.63 -15.19 2.57
CA ASP A 70 16.33 -15.56 3.17
C ASP A 70 15.73 -14.34 3.87
N CYS A 71 14.48 -14.01 3.54
CA CYS A 71 13.72 -13.01 4.25
C CYS A 71 12.19 -13.17 4.04
N ASN A 72 11.40 -12.49 4.86
CA ASN A 72 9.94 -12.55 4.76
C ASN A 72 9.43 -11.70 3.59
N VAL A 73 10.08 -10.56 3.33
CA VAL A 73 9.68 -9.60 2.30
C VAL A 73 10.94 -8.96 1.70
N ALA A 74 11.05 -8.98 0.38
CA ALA A 74 11.96 -8.16 -0.39
C ALA A 74 11.16 -7.17 -1.24
N LEU A 75 11.49 -5.89 -1.16
CA LEU A 75 10.82 -4.83 -1.91
C LEU A 75 11.82 -4.13 -2.84
N LEU A 76 11.54 -4.14 -4.13
CA LEU A 76 12.21 -3.30 -5.12
C LEU A 76 11.31 -2.10 -5.41
N TYR A 77 11.84 -0.90 -5.27
CA TYR A 77 11.24 0.32 -5.74
C TYR A 77 12.20 0.98 -6.73
N PHE A 78 11.72 1.28 -7.94
CA PHE A 78 12.48 1.97 -8.95
C PHE A 78 11.71 3.19 -9.46
N ALA A 79 12.37 4.34 -9.51
CA ALA A 79 11.89 5.54 -10.20
C ALA A 79 12.96 6.03 -11.18
N GLY A 80 12.56 6.24 -12.43
CA GLY A 80 13.47 6.67 -13.50
C GLY A 80 12.85 6.46 -14.88
N HIS A 81 13.68 6.54 -15.92
CA HIS A 81 13.28 6.16 -17.28
C HIS A 81 13.05 4.65 -17.39
N GLY A 82 11.96 4.29 -18.06
CA GLY A 82 11.71 2.95 -18.59
C GLY A 82 11.83 2.95 -20.10
N SER A 83 11.95 1.81 -20.75
CA SER A 83 11.79 1.73 -22.20
C SER A 83 11.13 0.42 -22.57
N PHE A 84 10.61 0.34 -23.79
CA PHE A 84 9.98 -0.87 -24.29
C PHE A 84 10.50 -1.19 -25.67
N ASP A 85 11.06 -2.39 -25.81
CA ASP A 85 11.50 -2.93 -27.09
C ASP A 85 10.30 -3.66 -27.75
N ALA A 86 9.76 -3.05 -28.81
CA ALA A 86 8.60 -3.61 -29.52
C ALA A 86 8.94 -4.85 -30.35
N ASP A 87 10.21 -5.08 -30.71
CA ASP A 87 10.61 -6.26 -31.47
C ASP A 87 10.69 -7.50 -30.58
N THR A 88 11.07 -7.32 -29.31
CA THR A 88 11.17 -8.39 -28.32
C THR A 88 10.03 -8.42 -27.31
N ASP A 89 9.12 -7.45 -27.35
CA ASP A 89 8.01 -7.25 -26.41
C ASP A 89 8.47 -7.13 -24.95
N GLU A 90 9.65 -6.54 -24.73
CA GLU A 90 10.31 -6.46 -23.42
C GLU A 90 10.36 -5.04 -22.86
N GLY A 91 9.95 -4.89 -21.60
CA GLY A 91 10.14 -3.66 -20.83
C GLY A 91 11.53 -3.63 -20.18
N MET A 92 12.15 -2.46 -20.10
CA MET A 92 13.49 -2.29 -19.55
C MET A 92 13.59 -1.09 -18.62
N LEU A 93 14.32 -1.23 -17.51
CA LEU A 93 14.75 -0.14 -16.66
C LEU A 93 16.03 0.49 -17.22
N ILE A 94 16.10 1.82 -17.22
CA ILE A 94 17.22 2.56 -17.81
C ILE A 94 18.17 3.05 -16.71
N ALA A 95 19.44 2.66 -16.83
CA ALA A 95 20.53 3.10 -15.97
C ALA A 95 21.17 4.41 -16.46
N GLN A 96 22.03 5.05 -15.65
CA GLN A 96 22.65 6.34 -16.01
C GLN A 96 23.54 6.25 -17.25
N ASP A 97 24.19 5.10 -17.46
CA ASP A 97 25.15 4.84 -18.54
C ASP A 97 24.50 4.34 -19.83
N TYR A 98 23.17 4.37 -19.92
CA TYR A 98 22.41 3.92 -21.08
C TYR A 98 22.78 4.68 -22.35
N ARG A 99 23.09 3.95 -23.44
CA ARG A 99 23.41 4.52 -24.76
C ARG A 99 22.44 4.10 -25.85
N ASN A 100 21.99 2.86 -25.83
CA ASN A 100 21.10 2.30 -26.84
C ASN A 100 20.22 1.21 -26.23
N ALA A 101 19.18 0.77 -26.96
CA ALA A 101 18.16 -0.17 -26.48
C ALA A 101 18.71 -1.47 -25.85
N LYS A 102 19.93 -1.91 -26.19
CA LYS A 102 20.53 -3.14 -25.62
C LYS A 102 21.13 -2.95 -24.23
N ASP A 103 21.23 -1.71 -23.75
CA ASP A 103 21.87 -1.35 -22.49
C ASP A 103 20.86 -1.21 -21.33
N GLY A 104 19.58 -1.48 -21.57
CA GLY A 104 18.55 -1.53 -20.52
C GLY A 104 18.61 -2.82 -19.69
N ILE A 105 18.06 -2.76 -18.48
CA ILE A 105 17.87 -3.94 -17.61
C ILE A 105 16.46 -4.45 -17.83
N ARG A 106 16.32 -5.66 -18.37
CA ARG A 106 15.02 -6.24 -18.68
C ARG A 106 14.19 -6.50 -17.43
N ILE A 107 12.91 -6.18 -17.49
CA ILE A 107 11.96 -6.50 -16.43
C ILE A 107 11.87 -8.02 -16.27
N THR A 108 11.88 -8.78 -17.37
CA THR A 108 11.91 -10.26 -17.35
C THR A 108 13.07 -10.82 -16.53
N ASP A 109 14.26 -10.23 -16.65
CA ASP A 109 15.44 -10.64 -15.87
C ASP A 109 15.23 -10.40 -14.37
N ILE A 110 14.66 -9.25 -14.00
CA ILE A 110 14.31 -8.92 -12.61
C ILE A 110 13.28 -9.90 -12.07
N LEU A 111 12.23 -10.20 -12.83
CA LEU A 111 11.21 -11.18 -12.45
C LEU A 111 11.82 -12.57 -12.28
N ASN A 112 12.72 -12.97 -13.18
CA ASN A 112 13.46 -14.23 -13.10
C ASN A 112 14.33 -14.32 -11.83
N TRP A 113 15.02 -13.24 -11.46
CA TRP A 113 15.80 -13.22 -10.22
C TRP A 113 14.90 -13.31 -8.98
N ALA A 114 13.78 -12.60 -8.99
CA ALA A 114 12.80 -12.64 -7.91
C ALA A 114 12.11 -14.02 -7.79
N ASP A 115 11.79 -14.66 -8.90
CA ASP A 115 11.17 -16.00 -8.92
C ASP A 115 12.13 -17.07 -8.37
N LYS A 116 13.39 -17.05 -8.82
CA LYS A 116 14.46 -17.94 -8.33
C LYS A 116 14.77 -17.75 -6.84
N ALA A 117 14.37 -16.63 -6.24
CA ALA A 117 14.51 -16.37 -4.82
C ALA A 117 13.46 -17.13 -3.98
N THR A 118 13.49 -18.45 -4.02
CA THR A 118 12.48 -19.34 -3.39
C THR A 118 12.44 -19.24 -1.87
N ARG A 119 13.52 -18.77 -1.22
CA ARG A 119 13.57 -18.53 0.23
C ARG A 119 13.01 -17.17 0.65
N ILE A 120 12.55 -16.34 -0.30
CA ILE A 120 11.88 -15.08 0.00
C ILE A 120 10.38 -15.31 -0.12
N LYS A 121 9.65 -15.12 0.97
CA LYS A 121 8.21 -15.42 1.00
C LYS A 121 7.37 -14.44 0.17
N ASN A 122 7.75 -13.17 0.16
CA ASN A 122 7.03 -12.13 -0.58
C ASN A 122 8.02 -11.24 -1.34
N LYS A 123 7.85 -11.12 -2.65
CA LYS A 123 8.62 -10.24 -3.53
C LYS A 123 7.69 -9.13 -4.02
N VAL A 124 7.97 -7.89 -3.66
CA VAL A 124 7.17 -6.73 -4.06
C VAL A 124 8.01 -5.87 -4.98
N ILE A 125 7.53 -5.61 -6.18
CA ILE A 125 8.22 -4.81 -7.19
C ILE A 125 7.32 -3.62 -7.52
N ILE A 126 7.81 -2.41 -7.27
CA ILE A 126 7.11 -1.16 -7.55
C ILE A 126 7.94 -0.38 -8.56
N LEU A 127 7.38 -0.12 -9.74
CA LEU A 127 8.06 0.56 -10.84
C LEU A 127 7.34 1.87 -11.18
N ASP A 128 7.94 3.00 -10.80
CA ASP A 128 7.56 4.34 -11.24
C ASP A 128 8.43 4.76 -12.43
N CYS A 129 8.22 4.06 -13.54
CA CYS A 129 8.94 4.34 -14.77
C CYS A 129 8.20 5.40 -15.59
N CYS A 130 8.93 6.42 -15.99
CA CYS A 130 8.46 7.43 -16.93
C CYS A 130 8.94 7.04 -18.33
N GLU A 131 8.05 6.79 -19.30
CA GLU A 131 8.42 7.00 -20.70
C GLU A 131 7.27 7.22 -21.70
N SER A 132 7.68 7.67 -22.88
CA SER A 132 6.95 8.34 -23.97
C SER A 132 5.92 7.47 -24.69
N GLY A 133 5.72 6.24 -24.20
CA GLY A 133 4.93 5.20 -24.83
C GLY A 133 4.33 4.23 -23.81
N SER A 134 3.58 4.76 -22.84
CA SER A 134 2.86 4.05 -21.75
C SER A 134 2.05 2.79 -22.14
N ALA A 135 1.91 2.50 -23.44
CA ALA A 135 1.37 1.24 -23.95
C ALA A 135 2.38 0.07 -23.89
N GLY A 136 3.69 0.33 -23.94
CA GLY A 136 4.76 -0.67 -24.01
C GLY A 136 4.97 -1.42 -22.69
N GLU A 137 5.21 -0.73 -21.57
CA GLU A 137 5.40 -1.39 -20.26
C GLU A 137 4.15 -2.15 -19.80
N VAL A 138 2.96 -1.61 -20.08
CA VAL A 138 1.69 -2.29 -19.84
C VAL A 138 1.55 -3.52 -20.74
N ARG A 139 2.09 -3.50 -21.97
CA ARG A 139 2.11 -4.66 -22.87
C ARG A 139 3.12 -5.70 -22.43
N ALA A 140 4.39 -5.34 -22.16
CA ALA A 140 5.41 -6.22 -21.59
C ALA A 140 4.89 -6.93 -20.35
N LEU A 141 4.38 -6.18 -19.37
CA LEU A 141 3.83 -6.80 -18.18
C LEU A 141 2.61 -7.66 -18.51
N ARG A 142 1.72 -7.26 -19.43
CA ARG A 142 0.55 -8.08 -19.83
C ARG A 142 0.94 -9.36 -20.56
N SER A 143 1.92 -9.34 -21.46
CA SER A 143 2.41 -10.51 -22.20
C SER A 143 3.22 -11.44 -21.29
N GLU A 144 3.97 -10.91 -20.33
CA GLU A 144 4.69 -11.65 -19.28
C GLU A 144 3.78 -12.24 -18.19
N SER A 145 2.48 -12.40 -18.46
CA SER A 145 1.49 -12.98 -17.54
C SER A 145 1.86 -14.34 -16.94
N SER A 146 2.75 -15.11 -17.58
CA SER A 146 3.26 -16.39 -17.09
C SER A 146 4.39 -16.30 -16.06
N MET A 147 4.95 -15.11 -15.79
CA MET A 147 6.18 -14.92 -15.01
C MET A 147 5.96 -14.45 -13.57
N VAL A 148 4.70 -14.25 -13.14
CA VAL A 148 4.41 -13.86 -11.75
C VAL A 148 4.46 -15.10 -10.85
N GLY A 149 5.67 -15.40 -10.37
CA GLY A 149 5.96 -16.50 -9.46
C GLY A 149 5.25 -16.40 -8.12
N GLU A 150 5.28 -17.49 -7.34
CA GLU A 150 4.67 -17.54 -6.02
C GLU A 150 5.27 -16.48 -5.07
N GLY A 151 4.38 -15.78 -4.35
CA GLY A 151 4.74 -14.73 -3.42
C GLY A 151 5.04 -13.40 -4.09
N MET A 152 4.83 -13.25 -5.40
CA MET A 152 5.21 -12.04 -6.15
C MET A 152 4.05 -11.07 -6.28
N THR A 153 4.34 -9.77 -6.14
CA THR A 153 3.43 -8.67 -6.41
C THR A 153 4.17 -7.58 -7.18
N ILE A 154 3.59 -7.14 -8.29
CA ILE A 154 4.11 -6.10 -9.16
C ILE A 154 3.08 -4.98 -9.20
N LEU A 155 3.53 -3.76 -8.96
CA LEU A 155 2.76 -2.54 -9.11
C LEU A 155 3.56 -1.57 -9.99
N THR A 156 2.98 -1.06 -11.05
CA THR A 156 3.69 -0.10 -11.91
C THR A 156 2.84 1.10 -12.26
N ALA A 157 3.48 2.26 -12.33
CA ALA A 157 2.92 3.44 -12.95
C ALA A 157 2.54 3.16 -14.40
N CYS A 158 1.61 3.93 -14.94
CA CYS A 158 1.13 3.75 -16.30
C CYS A 158 1.06 5.07 -17.08
N LYS A 159 1.63 6.16 -16.59
CA LYS A 159 1.54 7.44 -17.29
C LYS A 159 2.77 7.68 -18.17
N LYS A 160 2.56 8.41 -19.28
CA LYS A 160 3.65 9.18 -19.91
C LYS A 160 4.24 10.12 -18.86
N ALA A 161 5.52 10.44 -19.00
CA ALA A 161 6.19 11.44 -18.17
C ALA A 161 5.34 12.72 -18.09
N GLU A 162 4.63 12.90 -16.97
CA GLU A 162 4.09 14.19 -16.57
C GLU A 162 5.15 14.77 -15.65
N PRO A 163 5.77 15.92 -15.98
CA PRO A 163 6.63 16.59 -15.01
C PRO A 163 5.82 16.76 -13.72
N ALA A 164 6.47 16.62 -12.56
CA ALA A 164 5.86 17.01 -11.31
C ALA A 164 5.27 18.42 -11.53
N LEU A 165 3.96 18.58 -11.32
CA LEU A 165 3.27 19.87 -11.44
C LEU A 165 4.13 20.94 -10.76
N GLU A 166 4.25 22.15 -11.32
CA GLU A 166 5.08 23.20 -10.71
C GLU A 166 4.77 23.34 -9.20
N GLY A 167 5.73 23.02 -8.34
CA GLY A 167 5.59 22.99 -6.88
C GLY A 167 5.36 21.62 -6.23
N ALA A 168 5.09 20.56 -7.00
CA ALA A 168 5.01 19.19 -6.53
C ALA A 168 6.42 18.59 -6.35
N GLN A 169 6.67 17.95 -5.20
CA GLN A 169 7.96 17.33 -4.88
C GLN A 169 8.12 15.92 -5.47
N HIS A 170 7.04 15.33 -5.98
CA HIS A 170 6.91 13.92 -6.36
C HIS A 170 6.14 13.74 -7.67
N GLY A 171 6.40 12.64 -8.39
CA GLY A 171 5.52 12.19 -9.48
C GLY A 171 4.11 11.84 -8.99
N VAL A 172 3.10 11.84 -9.86
CA VAL A 172 1.69 11.59 -9.48
C VAL A 172 1.54 10.22 -8.81
N PHE A 173 2.14 9.17 -9.41
CA PHE A 173 2.03 7.81 -8.91
C PHE A 173 2.67 7.67 -7.51
N THR A 174 3.92 8.10 -7.36
CA THR A 174 4.60 8.06 -6.06
C THR A 174 3.96 8.97 -5.02
N GLY A 175 3.49 10.15 -5.40
CA GLY A 175 2.74 11.03 -4.51
C GLY A 175 1.49 10.35 -3.93
N LEU A 176 0.72 9.64 -4.75
CA LEU A 176 -0.44 8.86 -4.29
C LEU A 176 -0.03 7.67 -3.42
N LEU A 177 1.04 6.96 -3.77
CA LEU A 177 1.58 5.89 -2.93
C LEU A 177 2.01 6.38 -1.54
N LEU A 178 2.67 7.54 -1.47
CA LEU A 178 3.06 8.16 -0.21
C LEU A 178 1.83 8.52 0.63
N GLN A 179 0.81 9.15 0.05
CA GLN A 179 -0.45 9.44 0.75
C GLN A 179 -1.12 8.17 1.29
N ALA A 180 -1.17 7.12 0.46
CA ALA A 180 -1.69 5.82 0.83
C ALA A 180 -0.91 5.23 2.03
N LEU A 181 0.43 5.25 1.95
CA LEU A 181 1.35 4.76 2.99
C LEU A 181 1.29 5.59 4.27
N HIS A 182 0.92 6.88 4.21
CA HIS A 182 0.69 7.74 5.36
C HIS A 182 -0.62 7.47 6.10
N GLY A 183 -1.44 6.55 5.61
CA GLY A 183 -2.65 6.08 6.29
C GLY A 183 -3.91 6.14 5.43
N GLY A 184 -3.86 6.78 4.26
CA GLY A 184 -5.01 6.88 3.35
C GLY A 184 -5.53 5.51 2.89
N ALA A 185 -4.66 4.50 2.82
CA ALA A 185 -4.99 3.14 2.41
C ALA A 185 -5.02 2.13 3.58
N ALA A 186 -5.09 2.59 4.82
CA ALA A 186 -5.11 1.72 5.99
C ALA A 186 -6.52 1.14 6.22
N ASN A 187 -6.60 -0.15 6.53
CA ASN A 187 -7.85 -0.75 7.00
C ASN A 187 -8.12 -0.44 8.48
N ILE A 188 -9.23 -0.93 9.05
CA ILE A 188 -9.60 -0.71 10.47
C ILE A 188 -8.48 -1.15 11.44
N LEU A 189 -7.70 -2.15 11.07
CA LEU A 189 -6.57 -2.66 11.87
C LEU A 189 -5.28 -1.86 11.67
N GLY A 190 -5.30 -0.79 10.87
CA GLY A 190 -4.12 0.03 10.57
C GLY A 190 -3.16 -0.63 9.58
N LYS A 191 -3.55 -1.68 8.87
CA LYS A 191 -2.66 -2.36 7.90
C LYS A 191 -2.81 -1.78 6.51
N ILE A 192 -1.68 -1.52 5.86
CA ILE A 192 -1.60 -1.07 4.47
C ILE A 192 -0.97 -2.19 3.64
N THR A 193 -1.69 -2.73 2.66
CA THR A 193 -1.27 -3.88 1.85
C THR A 193 -1.00 -3.44 0.41
N PRO A 194 -0.30 -4.23 -0.42
CA PRO A 194 -0.17 -3.93 -1.84
C PRO A 194 -1.52 -3.75 -2.55
N GLY A 195 -2.52 -4.56 -2.16
CA GLY A 195 -3.88 -4.43 -2.68
C GLY A 195 -4.54 -3.11 -2.28
N SER A 196 -4.42 -2.68 -1.01
CA SER A 196 -5.01 -1.40 -0.58
C SER A 196 -4.28 -0.20 -1.18
N LEU A 197 -2.96 -0.28 -1.40
CA LEU A 197 -2.21 0.72 -2.15
C LEU A 197 -2.73 0.86 -3.57
N TYR A 198 -2.88 -0.25 -4.30
CA TYR A 198 -3.43 -0.24 -5.65
C TYR A 198 -4.83 0.39 -5.69
N SER A 199 -5.75 -0.07 -4.83
CA SER A 199 -7.12 0.46 -4.79
C SER A 199 -7.15 1.95 -4.46
N PHE A 200 -6.27 2.43 -3.58
CA PHE A 200 -6.18 3.86 -3.25
C PHE A 200 -5.72 4.69 -4.45
N VAL A 201 -4.68 4.25 -5.16
CA VAL A 201 -4.18 4.93 -6.36
C VAL A 201 -5.23 4.88 -7.47
N ASP A 202 -5.86 3.73 -7.72
CA ASP A 202 -6.88 3.55 -8.75
C ASP A 202 -8.10 4.47 -8.55
N ASN A 203 -8.56 4.60 -7.30
CA ASN A 203 -9.69 5.47 -6.94
C ASN A 203 -9.40 6.97 -7.08
N ALA A 204 -8.13 7.37 -7.01
CA ALA A 204 -7.74 8.77 -7.16
C ALA A 204 -7.69 9.23 -8.63
N LEU A 205 -7.79 8.31 -9.59
CA LEU A 205 -7.65 8.59 -11.02
C LEU A 205 -9.02 8.74 -11.70
N GLY A 206 -9.16 9.74 -12.57
CA GLY A 206 -10.37 10.01 -13.35
C GLY A 206 -10.58 9.01 -14.50
N PRO A 207 -11.78 8.93 -15.11
CA PRO A 207 -12.11 7.93 -16.14
C PRO A 207 -11.21 7.92 -17.39
N TRP A 208 -10.55 9.03 -17.70
CA TRP A 208 -9.66 9.18 -18.85
C TRP A 208 -8.17 9.01 -18.51
N GLU A 209 -7.85 8.81 -17.24
CA GLU A 209 -6.49 8.61 -16.77
C GLU A 209 -6.10 7.13 -16.81
N GLN A 210 -4.89 6.85 -17.31
CA GLN A 210 -4.37 5.49 -17.38
C GLN A 210 -4.18 4.92 -15.98
N ARG A 211 -4.74 3.74 -15.74
CA ARG A 211 -4.64 3.03 -14.45
C ARG A 211 -3.32 2.32 -14.29
N PRO A 212 -2.75 2.27 -13.08
CA PRO A 212 -1.57 1.45 -12.80
C PRO A 212 -1.86 -0.02 -13.09
N VAL A 213 -0.81 -0.79 -13.42
CA VAL A 213 -0.93 -2.24 -13.53
C VAL A 213 -0.61 -2.85 -12.17
N PHE A 214 -1.49 -3.74 -11.72
CA PHE A 214 -1.32 -4.54 -10.52
C PHE A 214 -1.40 -6.02 -10.88
N LYS A 215 -0.32 -6.75 -10.58
CA LYS A 215 -0.25 -8.20 -10.77
C LYS A 215 0.23 -8.84 -9.49
N THR A 216 -0.39 -9.93 -9.10
CA THR A 216 -0.03 -10.61 -7.85
C THR A 216 -0.33 -12.09 -7.93
N ASN A 217 0.55 -12.90 -7.35
CA ASN A 217 0.38 -14.33 -7.14
C ASN A 217 0.76 -14.64 -5.69
N VAL A 218 -0.17 -14.34 -4.78
CA VAL A 218 0.00 -14.51 -3.33
C VAL A 218 -1.21 -15.21 -2.75
N SER A 219 -1.00 -16.09 -1.78
CA SER A 219 -2.09 -16.71 -1.01
C SER A 219 -2.71 -15.74 0.01
N GLN A 220 -1.93 -14.74 0.45
CA GLN A 220 -2.37 -13.70 1.37
C GLN A 220 -1.56 -12.42 1.17
N PHE A 221 -2.22 -11.27 1.27
CA PHE A 221 -1.51 -10.00 1.30
C PHE A 221 -0.76 -9.78 2.62
N ILE A 222 0.51 -9.41 2.50
CA ILE A 222 1.30 -8.87 3.61
C ILE A 222 1.01 -7.39 3.84
N SER A 223 1.26 -6.92 5.06
CA SER A 223 1.27 -5.50 5.37
C SER A 223 2.61 -4.90 4.94
N LEU A 224 2.59 -3.88 4.07
CA LEU A 224 3.77 -3.10 3.70
C LEU A 224 4.17 -2.14 4.83
N ARG A 225 3.19 -1.49 5.44
CA ARG A 225 3.36 -0.59 6.58
C ARG A 225 2.15 -0.68 7.50
N GLU A 226 2.39 -0.57 8.79
CA GLU A 226 1.32 -0.48 9.78
C GLU A 226 1.25 0.94 10.34
N VAL A 227 0.02 1.43 10.47
CA VAL A 227 -0.35 2.68 11.13
C VAL A 227 -1.20 2.38 12.37
N SER A 228 -1.50 3.38 13.18
CA SER A 228 -2.38 3.20 14.34
C SER A 228 -3.74 2.64 13.89
N PRO A 229 -4.24 1.56 14.52
CA PRO A 229 -5.53 1.01 14.17
C PRO A 229 -6.62 2.04 14.46
N LEU A 230 -7.60 2.12 13.56
CA LEU A 230 -8.78 2.99 13.75
C LEU A 230 -9.63 2.48 14.92
N ILE A 231 -9.70 1.17 15.08
CA ILE A 231 -10.34 0.53 16.24
C ILE A 231 -9.36 -0.47 16.86
N PRO A 232 -9.01 -0.29 18.15
CA PRO A 232 -8.21 -1.24 18.90
C PRO A 232 -8.79 -2.67 18.87
N LYS A 233 -7.91 -3.67 18.79
CA LYS A 233 -8.31 -5.08 18.69
C LYS A 233 -9.12 -5.55 19.90
N ASP A 234 -8.81 -5.07 21.09
CA ASP A 234 -9.55 -5.34 22.32
C ASP A 234 -10.99 -4.85 22.27
N ILE A 235 -11.27 -3.78 21.53
CA ILE A 235 -12.64 -3.33 21.25
C ILE A 235 -13.30 -4.24 20.22
N LEU A 236 -12.61 -4.58 19.12
CA LEU A 236 -13.15 -5.48 18.09
C LEU A 236 -13.51 -6.87 18.63
N ARG A 237 -12.73 -7.39 19.58
CA ARG A 237 -13.00 -8.67 20.25
C ARG A 237 -14.30 -8.67 21.06
N LYS A 238 -14.81 -7.52 21.48
CA LYS A 238 -16.06 -7.39 22.24
C LYS A 238 -17.30 -7.25 21.36
N LEU A 239 -17.15 -7.13 20.03
CA LEU A 239 -18.30 -7.05 19.13
C LEU A 239 -19.28 -8.22 19.31
N PRO A 240 -18.83 -9.49 19.46
CA PRO A 240 -19.75 -10.60 19.72
C PRO A 240 -20.44 -10.53 21.09
N ASP A 241 -19.83 -9.87 22.08
CA ASP A 241 -20.43 -9.71 23.42
C ASP A 241 -21.60 -8.72 23.39
N TRP A 242 -21.52 -7.68 22.54
CA TRP A 242 -22.58 -6.68 22.37
C TRP A 242 -23.64 -7.12 21.36
N PHE A 243 -23.23 -7.84 20.31
CA PHE A 243 -24.10 -8.25 19.22
C PHE A 243 -24.08 -9.77 19.12
N VAL A 244 -25.03 -10.43 19.78
CA VAL A 244 -25.10 -11.90 19.82
C VAL A 244 -25.29 -12.48 18.42
N GLU A 245 -26.08 -11.84 17.58
CA GLU A 245 -26.24 -12.12 16.15
C GLU A 245 -25.87 -10.88 15.32
N ALA A 246 -25.58 -11.04 14.03
CA ALA A 246 -25.21 -9.93 13.16
C ALA A 246 -26.31 -8.87 13.05
N GLU A 247 -27.57 -9.29 13.16
CA GLU A 247 -28.77 -8.45 13.07
C GLU A 247 -29.24 -7.93 14.44
N SER A 248 -28.53 -8.27 15.53
CA SER A 248 -28.92 -7.86 16.88
C SER A 248 -28.89 -6.33 17.03
N VAL A 249 -29.86 -5.81 17.77
CA VAL A 249 -29.83 -4.44 18.27
C VAL A 249 -29.31 -4.47 19.71
N PHE A 250 -28.21 -3.75 19.95
CA PHE A 250 -27.73 -3.51 21.30
C PHE A 250 -28.55 -2.34 21.89
N PRO A 251 -29.35 -2.58 22.95
CA PRO A 251 -30.20 -1.55 23.52
C PRO A 251 -29.35 -0.47 24.19
N LEU A 252 -29.73 0.77 23.97
CA LEU A 252 -29.17 1.94 24.65
C LEU A 252 -30.29 2.63 25.42
N ASP A 253 -29.94 3.35 26.46
CA ASP A 253 -30.84 4.17 27.27
C ASP A 253 -30.06 5.37 27.85
N PRO A 254 -30.71 6.36 28.51
CA PRO A 254 -30.04 7.56 29.02
C PRO A 254 -28.86 7.30 29.97
N SER A 255 -28.77 6.13 30.60
CA SER A 255 -27.65 5.80 31.48
C SER A 255 -26.29 5.62 30.77
N TYR A 256 -26.29 5.50 29.44
CA TYR A 256 -25.06 5.43 28.63
C TYR A 256 -24.40 6.80 28.38
N GLU A 257 -25.15 7.89 28.53
CA GLU A 257 -24.69 9.23 28.19
C GLU A 257 -24.21 10.02 29.43
N PRO A 258 -22.93 10.46 29.49
CA PRO A 258 -22.37 11.17 30.65
C PRO A 258 -23.09 12.45 31.07
N THR A 259 -23.84 13.10 30.18
CA THR A 259 -24.58 14.33 30.50
C THR A 259 -25.91 14.06 31.22
N GLU A 260 -26.37 12.81 31.25
CA GLU A 260 -27.68 12.46 31.80
C GLU A 260 -27.62 12.14 33.30
N LYS A 261 -28.69 12.47 34.01
CA LYS A 261 -28.79 12.19 35.46
C LYS A 261 -28.77 10.70 35.79
N ALA A 262 -29.23 9.86 34.85
CA ALA A 262 -29.27 8.41 34.99
C ALA A 262 -27.91 7.75 34.68
N PHE A 263 -26.86 8.52 34.38
CA PHE A 263 -25.57 8.02 33.94
C PHE A 263 -24.98 6.95 34.87
N ALA A 264 -24.59 5.83 34.28
CA ALA A 264 -23.88 4.75 34.95
C ALA A 264 -22.46 4.63 34.37
N PRO A 265 -21.39 4.74 35.19
CA PRO A 265 -20.01 4.70 34.70
C PRO A 265 -19.68 3.49 33.81
N LYS A 266 -20.19 2.30 34.16
CA LYS A 266 -20.00 1.07 33.37
C LYS A 266 -20.65 1.15 31.98
N HIS A 267 -21.83 1.77 31.88
CA HIS A 267 -22.50 1.98 30.60
C HIS A 267 -21.74 3.01 29.76
N GLY A 268 -21.23 4.09 30.39
CA GLY A 268 -20.36 5.05 29.74
C GLY A 268 -19.10 4.45 29.12
N GLU A 269 -18.45 3.49 29.80
CA GLU A 269 -17.29 2.78 29.27
C GLU A 269 -17.62 1.95 28.02
N ILE A 270 -18.78 1.27 28.01
CA ILE A 270 -19.27 0.54 26.84
C ILE A 270 -19.64 1.51 25.72
N PHE A 271 -20.35 2.59 26.05
CA PHE A 271 -20.78 3.60 25.10
C PHE A 271 -19.61 4.25 24.38
N ALA A 272 -18.54 4.61 25.11
CA ALA A 272 -17.34 5.18 24.53
C ALA A 272 -16.67 4.24 23.50
N GLN A 273 -16.74 2.93 23.72
CA GLN A 273 -16.23 1.94 22.77
C GLN A 273 -17.16 1.79 21.55
N LEU A 274 -18.48 1.72 21.78
CA LEU A 274 -19.47 1.70 20.69
C LEU A 274 -19.37 2.98 19.83
N GLN A 275 -19.21 4.15 20.43
CA GLN A 275 -19.01 5.40 19.68
C GLN A 275 -17.73 5.37 18.83
N LYS A 276 -16.64 4.74 19.29
CA LYS A 276 -15.46 4.51 18.44
C LYS A 276 -15.78 3.62 17.24
N CYS A 277 -16.56 2.56 17.44
CA CYS A 277 -17.06 1.71 16.35
C CYS A 277 -17.94 2.50 15.37
N ASN A 278 -18.82 3.37 15.87
CA ASN A 278 -19.71 4.19 15.05
C ASN A 278 -18.93 5.19 14.20
N ARG A 279 -17.91 5.85 14.75
CA ARG A 279 -17.04 6.81 14.03
C ARG A 279 -16.37 6.19 12.80
N HIS A 280 -16.12 4.89 12.82
CA HIS A 280 -15.52 4.15 11.72
C HIS A 280 -16.52 3.21 11.02
N SER A 281 -17.82 3.50 11.14
CA SER A 281 -18.90 2.84 10.40
C SER A 281 -19.04 1.33 10.65
N LEU A 282 -18.60 0.83 11.81
CA LEU A 282 -18.87 -0.57 12.19
C LEU A 282 -20.27 -0.73 12.79
N ILE A 283 -20.79 0.30 13.44
CA ILE A 283 -22.15 0.30 13.98
C ILE A 283 -22.87 1.57 13.59
N GLU A 284 -24.19 1.52 13.59
CA GLU A 284 -25.08 2.66 13.34
C GLU A 284 -26.20 2.71 14.39
N PRO A 285 -26.69 3.92 14.75
CA PRO A 285 -27.86 4.06 15.62
C PRO A 285 -29.13 3.52 14.95
N VAL A 286 -30.08 3.05 15.76
CA VAL A 286 -31.41 2.62 15.32
C VAL A 286 -32.42 3.72 15.61
N ASP A 287 -33.25 4.06 14.62
CA ASP A 287 -34.32 5.07 14.72
C ASP A 287 -33.85 6.44 15.27
N ALA A 288 -32.59 6.78 15.03
CA ALA A 288 -31.95 8.01 15.47
C ALA A 288 -30.80 8.40 14.53
N GLU A 289 -30.50 9.69 14.43
CA GLU A 289 -29.41 10.19 13.57
C GLU A 289 -28.03 10.00 14.18
N HIS A 290 -27.94 10.06 15.51
CA HIS A 290 -26.69 10.00 16.27
C HIS A 290 -26.81 9.01 17.44
N MET A 291 -25.68 8.40 17.81
CA MET A 291 -25.60 7.51 18.98
C MET A 291 -26.14 8.16 20.26
N TYR A 292 -25.92 9.46 20.43
CA TYR A 292 -26.47 10.26 21.54
C TYR A 292 -28.00 10.16 21.60
N TYR A 293 -28.70 10.44 20.48
CA TYR A 293 -30.16 10.36 20.43
C TYR A 293 -30.67 8.93 20.56
N ALA A 294 -29.92 7.94 20.08
CA ALA A 294 -30.27 6.54 20.29
C ALA A 294 -30.27 6.16 21.78
N ALA A 295 -29.33 6.69 22.56
CA ALA A 295 -29.32 6.53 24.01
C ALA A 295 -30.48 7.29 24.66
N LEU A 296 -30.68 8.57 24.34
CA LEU A 296 -31.77 9.36 24.96
C LEU A 296 -33.17 8.80 24.68
N ASN A 297 -33.41 8.38 23.44
CA ASN A 297 -34.70 7.86 23.01
C ASN A 297 -34.88 6.36 23.34
N SER A 298 -33.89 5.75 24.00
CA SER A 298 -33.90 4.35 24.40
C SER A 298 -34.13 3.35 23.25
N THR A 299 -33.51 3.61 22.08
CA THR A 299 -33.65 2.74 20.90
C THR A 299 -32.54 1.68 20.86
N GLY A 300 -31.31 2.09 20.54
CA GLY A 300 -30.15 1.20 20.44
C GLY A 300 -29.26 1.45 19.23
N CYS A 301 -28.32 0.55 19.01
CA CYS A 301 -27.46 0.53 17.82
C CYS A 301 -27.36 -0.89 17.26
N ARG A 302 -26.95 -1.00 15.99
CA ARG A 302 -26.75 -2.28 15.29
C ARG A 302 -25.48 -2.28 14.47
N LEU A 303 -25.00 -3.45 14.08
CA LEU A 303 -23.86 -3.57 13.18
C LEU A 303 -24.23 -3.12 11.77
N THR A 304 -23.28 -2.46 11.10
CA THR A 304 -23.32 -2.32 9.64
C THR A 304 -22.81 -3.61 8.98
N ALA A 305 -22.85 -3.70 7.65
CA ALA A 305 -22.22 -4.81 6.93
C ALA A 305 -20.72 -4.96 7.26
N LEU A 306 -20.00 -3.83 7.43
CA LEU A 306 -18.59 -3.82 7.83
C LEU A 306 -18.42 -4.31 9.28
N GLY A 307 -19.30 -3.87 10.18
CA GLY A 307 -19.34 -4.35 11.56
C GLY A 307 -19.55 -5.85 11.67
N ALA A 308 -20.51 -6.39 10.92
CA ALA A 308 -20.81 -7.82 10.88
C ALA A 308 -19.59 -8.63 10.42
N TYR A 309 -18.88 -8.14 9.40
CA TYR A 309 -17.62 -8.75 8.97
C TYR A 309 -16.57 -8.76 10.09
N TYR A 310 -16.34 -7.64 10.78
CA TYR A 310 -15.37 -7.60 11.89
C TYR A 310 -15.80 -8.43 13.11
N ARG A 311 -17.10 -8.52 13.39
CA ARG A 311 -17.65 -9.43 14.41
C ARG A 311 -17.34 -10.89 14.08
N GLU A 312 -17.54 -11.30 12.82
CA GLU A 312 -17.23 -12.67 12.36
C GLU A 312 -15.73 -12.99 12.49
N LEU A 313 -14.86 -12.03 12.19
CA LEU A 313 -13.42 -12.17 12.40
C LEU A 313 -13.06 -12.32 13.90
N ALA A 314 -13.78 -11.62 14.79
CA ALA A 314 -13.58 -11.74 16.23
C ALA A 314 -13.98 -13.14 16.73
N LEU A 315 -15.12 -13.67 16.26
CA LEU A 315 -15.57 -15.04 16.58
C LEU A 315 -14.56 -16.11 16.13
N LYS A 316 -13.90 -15.90 14.99
CA LYS A 316 -12.85 -16.79 14.47
C LYS A 316 -11.49 -16.64 15.15
N GLY A 317 -11.34 -15.69 16.09
CA GLY A 317 -10.09 -15.45 16.80
C GLY A 317 -8.99 -14.81 15.93
N HIS A 318 -9.36 -14.01 14.92
CA HIS A 318 -8.38 -13.36 14.02
C HIS A 318 -7.68 -12.13 14.62
N PHE A 319 -8.03 -11.73 15.85
CA PHE A 319 -7.50 -10.53 16.52
C PHE A 319 -6.67 -10.85 17.74
#